data_AF-A0A9P4R3L5-F1
#
_entry.id   AF-A0A9P4R3L5-F1
#
_cell.length_a   1.000
_cell.length_b   1.000
_cell.length_c   1.000
_cell.angle_alpha   90.00
_cell.angle_beta   90.00
_cell.angle_gamma   90.00
#
_symmetry.space_group_name_H-M   'P 1'
#
loop_
_entity.id
_entity.type
_entity.pdbx_description
1 polymer ?
#
loop_
_entity_poly.entity_id
_entity_poly.type
_entity_poly.pdbx_seq_one_letter_code
_entity_poly.pdbx_strand_id
1 'polypeptide(L)'
;MRNHNGIRVVCLIAPPLILLPLSILTFALERVSRSLLAYETSRNWRSGSWSITLNHQDIDIRVNPAPTAAILGIALASYFVSIVSACGIWELRRVEGTARHQRSWSWVVVLLNAGVAVASIAVLAWGSALLSQEKWKSGADAFQDERKSRETFMCGIAKFYPSEGWARPACGVAQATRFLLIPLALAAVLTLWAAGVLVRDRGGAKWLAGGKGRYGAFPSTIEMELQHPAAPKNNSHVNERPAFR
;
A
#
# COMPACT_ATOMS: atom_id res chain seq x y z
N MET A 1 22.54 -9.96 24.92
CA MET A 1 22.20 -8.54 24.72
C MET A 1 21.35 -8.42 23.46
N ARG A 2 20.06 -8.09 23.58
CA ARG A 2 19.11 -8.02 22.46
C ARG A 2 19.35 -6.70 21.73
N ASN A 3 19.78 -6.75 20.46
CA ASN A 3 20.11 -5.57 19.67
C ASN A 3 18.81 -4.80 19.32
N HIS A 4 18.38 -3.90 20.21
CA HIS A 4 17.15 -3.11 20.08
C HIS A 4 17.12 -2.27 18.78
N ASN A 5 18.29 -1.94 18.23
CA ASN A 5 18.40 -1.16 17.00
C ASN A 5 17.95 -1.96 15.76
N GLY A 6 18.17 -3.28 15.74
CA GLY A 6 17.75 -4.14 14.61
C GLY A 6 16.24 -4.28 14.51
N ILE A 7 15.57 -4.56 15.64
CA ILE A 7 14.10 -4.73 15.68
C ILE A 7 13.40 -3.42 15.26
N ARG A 8 13.91 -2.27 15.73
CA ARG A 8 13.37 -0.96 15.36
C ARG A 8 13.39 -0.73 13.85
N VAL A 9 14.49 -1.09 13.18
CA VAL A 9 14.62 -0.94 11.72
C VAL A 9 13.65 -1.85 10.99
N VAL A 10 13.50 -3.11 11.42
CA VAL A 10 12.54 -4.05 10.84
C VAL A 10 11.11 -3.53 10.98
N CYS A 11 10.73 -3.02 12.17
CA CYS A 11 9.40 -2.45 12.39
C CYS A 11 9.12 -1.21 11.53
N LEU A 12 10.14 -0.40 11.20
CA LEU A 12 9.98 0.78 10.36
C LEU A 12 9.88 0.44 8.87
N ILE A 13 10.55 -0.62 8.41
CA ILE A 13 10.57 -1.07 7.02
C ILE A 13 9.43 -2.05 6.71
N ALA A 14 8.87 -2.73 7.71
CA ALA A 14 7.79 -3.69 7.49
C ALA A 14 6.54 -3.10 6.78
N PRO A 15 6.03 -1.90 7.12
CA PRO A 15 4.86 -1.34 6.44
C PRO A 15 4.99 -1.19 4.91
N PRO A 16 6.05 -0.56 4.36
CA PRO A 16 6.23 -0.51 2.90
C PRO A 16 6.51 -1.88 2.28
N LEU A 17 7.12 -2.83 3.02
CA LEU A 17 7.28 -4.20 2.54
C LEU A 17 5.96 -4.97 2.45
N ILE A 18 4.95 -4.64 3.27
CA ILE A 18 3.62 -5.23 3.22
C ILE A 18 2.79 -4.66 2.07
N LEU A 19 3.00 -3.38 1.71
CA LEU A 19 2.36 -2.75 0.55
C LEU A 19 2.66 -3.50 -0.76
N LEU A 20 3.87 -4.00 -0.93
CA LEU A 20 4.30 -4.70 -2.15
C LEU A 20 3.49 -5.99 -2.44
N PRO A 21 3.45 -7.01 -1.56
CA PRO A 21 2.66 -8.22 -1.81
C PRO A 21 1.16 -7.93 -1.89
N LEU A 22 0.63 -6.96 -1.13
CA LEU A 22 -0.77 -6.55 -1.24
C LEU A 22 -1.10 -5.97 -2.62
N SER A 23 -0.20 -5.16 -3.18
CA SER A 23 -0.38 -4.59 -4.52
C SER A 23 -0.37 -5.67 -5.61
N ILE A 24 0.56 -6.64 -5.51
CA ILE A 24 0.66 -7.78 -6.43
C ILE A 24 -0.58 -8.66 -6.31
N LEU A 25 -1.02 -8.96 -5.09
CA LEU A 25 -2.21 -9.77 -4.84
C LEU A 25 -3.46 -9.10 -5.42
N THR A 26 -3.62 -7.79 -5.22
CA THR A 26 -4.74 -7.03 -5.77
C THR A 26 -4.75 -7.08 -7.30
N PHE A 27 -3.58 -6.88 -7.93
CA PHE A 27 -3.44 -6.98 -9.38
C PHE A 27 -3.74 -8.40 -9.90
N ALA A 28 -3.22 -9.42 -9.23
CA ALA A 28 -3.42 -10.83 -9.61
C ALA A 28 -4.90 -11.23 -9.51
N LEU A 29 -5.58 -10.90 -8.40
CA LEU A 29 -6.99 -11.20 -8.22
C LEU A 29 -7.87 -10.45 -9.23
N GLU A 30 -7.53 -9.21 -9.57
CA GLU A 30 -8.25 -8.44 -10.60
C GLU A 30 -8.09 -9.07 -11.99
N ARG A 31 -6.89 -9.58 -12.31
CA ARG A 31 -6.65 -10.35 -13.54
C ARG A 31 -7.42 -11.66 -13.55
N VAL A 32 -7.42 -12.41 -12.45
CA VAL A 32 -8.18 -13.65 -12.32
C VAL A 32 -9.68 -13.40 -12.49
N SER A 33 -10.23 -12.38 -11.82
CA SER A 33 -11.65 -12.01 -11.95
C SER A 33 -12.02 -11.66 -13.40
N ARG A 34 -11.16 -10.90 -14.10
CA ARG A 34 -11.38 -10.60 -15.52
C ARG A 34 -11.33 -11.85 -16.39
N SER A 35 -10.38 -12.75 -16.16
CA SER A 35 -10.24 -14.00 -16.92
C SER A 35 -11.42 -14.94 -16.70
N LEU A 36 -11.93 -15.03 -15.47
CA LEU A 36 -13.12 -15.83 -15.16
C LEU A 36 -14.34 -15.34 -15.94
N LEU A 37 -14.58 -14.03 -15.98
CA LEU A 37 -15.67 -13.50 -16.79
C LEU A 37 -15.45 -13.78 -18.27
N ALA A 38 -14.24 -13.51 -18.77
CA ALA A 38 -13.92 -13.68 -20.18
C ALA A 38 -14.10 -15.13 -20.67
N TYR A 39 -13.88 -16.12 -19.78
CA TYR A 39 -14.07 -17.54 -20.09
C TYR A 39 -15.54 -17.90 -20.29
N GLU A 40 -16.43 -17.29 -19.52
CA GLU A 40 -17.89 -17.54 -19.58
C GLU A 40 -18.60 -16.65 -20.61
N THR A 41 -17.92 -15.64 -21.15
CA THR A 41 -18.46 -14.79 -22.21
C THR A 41 -18.01 -15.23 -23.59
N SER A 42 -18.96 -15.37 -24.51
CA SER A 42 -18.70 -15.54 -25.92
C SER A 42 -18.89 -14.21 -26.66
N ARG A 43 -18.13 -14.00 -27.74
CA ARG A 43 -18.32 -12.83 -28.59
C ARG A 43 -19.35 -13.18 -29.67
N ASN A 44 -20.47 -12.47 -29.69
CA ASN A 44 -21.45 -12.61 -30.74
C ASN A 44 -20.90 -12.00 -32.04
N TRP A 45 -20.77 -12.82 -33.09
CA TRP A 45 -20.19 -12.42 -34.37
C TRP A 45 -21.07 -11.44 -35.16
N ARG A 46 -22.38 -11.39 -34.89
CA ARG A 46 -23.32 -10.48 -35.59
C ARG A 46 -23.32 -9.08 -34.98
N SER A 47 -23.47 -8.98 -33.67
CA SER A 47 -23.50 -7.70 -32.95
C SER A 47 -22.11 -7.19 -32.57
N GLY A 48 -21.11 -8.07 -32.56
CA GLY A 48 -19.77 -7.79 -32.05
C GLY A 48 -19.69 -7.70 -30.52
N SER A 49 -20.82 -7.87 -29.82
CA SER A 49 -20.97 -7.69 -28.37
C SER A 49 -20.60 -8.97 -27.59
N TRP A 50 -20.32 -8.83 -26.30
CA TRP A 50 -19.93 -9.95 -25.44
C TRP A 50 -21.18 -10.48 -24.74
N SER A 51 -21.59 -11.70 -25.03
CA SER A 51 -22.77 -12.33 -24.46
C SER A 51 -22.42 -13.48 -23.53
N ILE A 52 -23.25 -13.72 -22.53
CA ILE A 52 -23.22 -14.91 -21.69
C ILE A 52 -24.52 -15.69 -21.85
N THR A 53 -24.43 -17.01 -21.90
CA THR A 53 -25.62 -17.87 -21.95
C THR A 53 -25.94 -18.30 -20.52
N LEU A 54 -27.05 -17.81 -19.97
CA LEU A 54 -27.54 -18.18 -18.64
C LEU A 54 -28.88 -18.90 -18.78
N ASN A 55 -29.00 -20.11 -18.26
CA ASN A 55 -30.24 -20.90 -18.34
C ASN A 55 -30.85 -20.94 -19.77
N HIS A 56 -30.01 -21.21 -20.77
CA HIS A 56 -30.36 -21.25 -22.21
C HIS A 56 -30.81 -19.92 -22.83
N GLN A 57 -30.57 -18.79 -22.17
CA GLN A 57 -30.84 -17.44 -22.70
C GLN A 57 -29.53 -16.67 -22.84
N ASP A 58 -29.32 -16.07 -24.02
CA ASP A 58 -28.17 -15.21 -24.27
C ASP A 58 -28.43 -13.78 -23.76
N ILE A 59 -27.54 -13.30 -22.91
CA ILE A 59 -27.59 -11.97 -22.31
C ILE A 59 -26.37 -11.18 -22.74
N ASP A 60 -26.58 -9.98 -23.28
CA ASP A 60 -25.50 -9.08 -23.65
C ASP A 60 -24.89 -8.45 -22.38
N ILE A 61 -23.57 -8.57 -22.21
CA ILE A 61 -22.85 -8.03 -21.07
C ILE A 61 -22.12 -6.77 -21.50
N ARG A 62 -22.49 -5.66 -20.86
CA ARG A 62 -21.78 -4.40 -20.98
C ARG A 62 -21.13 -4.03 -19.65
N VAL A 63 -19.87 -4.42 -19.49
CA VAL A 63 -19.11 -4.11 -18.27
C VAL A 63 -18.63 -2.67 -18.28
N ASN A 64 -18.90 -1.92 -17.21
CA ASN A 64 -18.23 -0.64 -16.96
C ASN A 64 -16.78 -0.88 -16.48
N PRO A 65 -15.74 -0.49 -17.25
CA PRO A 65 -14.35 -0.76 -16.88
C PRO A 65 -13.80 0.20 -15.81
N ALA A 66 -14.52 1.28 -15.47
CA ALA A 66 -13.99 2.34 -14.62
C ALA A 66 -13.56 1.87 -13.21
N PRO A 67 -14.36 1.08 -12.46
CA PRO A 67 -13.95 0.58 -11.14
C PRO A 67 -12.70 -0.32 -11.22
N THR A 68 -12.66 -1.21 -12.21
CA THR A 68 -11.50 -2.07 -12.50
C THR A 68 -10.24 -1.26 -12.80
N ALA A 69 -10.35 -0.25 -13.67
CA ALA A 69 -9.22 0.61 -14.01
C ALA A 69 -8.71 1.38 -12.80
N ALA A 70 -9.61 1.88 -11.94
CA ALA A 70 -9.25 2.58 -10.71
C ALA A 70 -8.50 1.67 -9.72
N ILE A 71 -8.99 0.46 -9.47
CA ILE A 71 -8.34 -0.52 -8.58
C ILE A 71 -6.96 -0.92 -9.13
N LEU A 72 -6.85 -1.20 -10.43
CA LEU A 72 -5.57 -1.51 -11.07
C LEU A 72 -4.59 -0.33 -10.98
N GLY A 73 -5.06 0.88 -11.21
CA GLY A 73 -4.26 2.10 -11.09
C GLY A 73 -3.69 2.27 -9.68
N ILE A 74 -4.49 2.04 -8.65
CA ILE A 74 -4.04 2.09 -7.25
C ILE A 74 -3.05 0.96 -6.94
N ALA A 75 -3.29 -0.26 -7.44
CA ALA A 75 -2.36 -1.37 -7.24
C ALA A 75 -0.99 -1.06 -7.87
N LEU A 76 -0.97 -0.56 -9.10
CA LEU A 76 0.26 -0.12 -9.79
C LEU A 76 0.96 1.02 -9.07
N ALA A 77 0.23 2.07 -8.68
CA ALA A 77 0.79 3.18 -7.93
C ALA A 77 1.40 2.71 -6.60
N SER A 78 0.67 1.89 -5.85
CA SER A 78 1.12 1.30 -4.58
C SER A 78 2.36 0.45 -4.72
N TYR A 79 2.49 -0.30 -5.81
CA TYR A 79 3.69 -1.08 -6.10
C TYR A 79 4.93 -0.16 -6.19
N PHE A 80 4.88 0.90 -6.98
CA PHE A 80 6.01 1.84 -7.07
C PHE A 80 6.25 2.60 -5.77
N VAL A 81 5.18 3.05 -5.12
CA VAL A 81 5.27 3.74 -3.83
C VAL A 81 5.90 2.85 -2.76
N SER A 82 5.64 1.54 -2.76
CA SER A 82 6.25 0.60 -1.82
C SER A 82 7.78 0.54 -1.97
N ILE A 83 8.28 0.49 -3.21
CA ILE A 83 9.71 0.47 -3.52
C ILE A 83 10.36 1.78 -3.08
N VAL A 84 9.78 2.92 -3.51
CA VAL A 84 10.29 4.25 -3.16
C VAL A 84 10.26 4.47 -1.64
N SER A 85 9.23 3.98 -0.95
CA SER A 85 9.11 4.10 0.50
C SER A 85 10.10 3.23 1.25
N ALA A 86 10.35 2.00 0.78
CA ALA A 86 11.37 1.13 1.34
C ALA A 86 12.77 1.76 1.19
N CYS A 87 13.10 2.28 0.00
CA CYS A 87 14.36 3.00 -0.24
C CYS A 87 14.45 4.28 0.61
N GLY A 88 13.36 5.06 0.68
CA GLY A 88 13.30 6.30 1.44
C GLY A 88 13.49 6.06 2.94
N ILE A 89 12.82 5.06 3.52
CA ILE A 89 13.00 4.69 4.93
C ILE A 89 14.40 4.12 5.17
N TRP A 90 14.94 3.34 4.24
CA TRP A 90 16.30 2.83 4.32
C TRP A 90 17.35 3.95 4.35
N GLU A 91 17.16 5.00 3.55
CA GLU A 91 18.06 6.15 3.53
C GLU A 91 17.85 7.04 4.77
N LEU A 92 16.60 7.27 5.17
CA LEU A 92 16.24 8.02 6.37
C LEU A 92 16.64 7.35 7.69
N ARG A 93 17.14 6.11 7.69
CA ARG A 93 17.74 5.53 8.90
C ARG A 93 19.18 6.02 9.12
N ARG A 94 19.86 6.45 8.06
CA ARG A 94 21.22 7.00 8.15
C ARG A 94 21.14 8.42 8.69
N VAL A 95 21.99 8.73 9.66
CA VAL A 95 22.13 10.10 10.19
C VAL A 95 23.08 10.92 9.32
N GLU A 96 23.99 10.23 8.62
CA GLU A 96 24.93 10.80 7.66
C GLU A 96 24.18 11.31 6.41
N GLY A 97 24.47 12.56 6.00
CA GLY A 97 23.92 13.16 4.79
C GLY A 97 23.50 14.62 4.94
N THR A 98 23.22 15.27 3.81
CA THR A 98 22.77 16.67 3.83
C THR A 98 21.32 16.76 4.32
N ALA A 99 21.03 17.74 5.19
CA ALA A 99 19.68 17.94 5.73
C ALA A 99 18.63 18.16 4.62
N ARG A 100 19.02 18.77 3.50
CA ARG A 100 18.15 18.97 2.33
C ARG A 100 17.75 17.64 1.69
N HIS A 101 18.67 16.70 1.55
CA HIS A 101 18.40 15.39 0.97
C HIS A 101 17.46 14.56 1.85
N GLN A 102 17.72 14.51 3.16
CA GLN A 102 16.85 13.79 4.11
C GLN A 102 15.43 14.39 4.17
N ARG A 103 15.30 15.72 4.10
CA ARG A 103 13.97 16.36 4.00
C ARG A 103 13.26 16.01 2.71
N SER A 104 13.97 16.01 1.58
CA SER A 104 13.41 15.62 0.28
C SER A 104 12.83 14.21 0.34
N TRP A 105 13.59 13.25 0.87
CA TRP A 105 13.11 11.88 1.05
C TRP A 105 11.91 11.80 1.98
N SER A 106 11.93 12.52 3.10
CA SER A 106 10.81 12.55 4.03
C SER A 106 9.52 13.05 3.37
N TRP A 107 9.61 14.13 2.58
CA TRP A 107 8.48 14.66 1.83
C TRP A 107 7.99 13.70 0.76
N VAL A 108 8.89 13.06 -0.01
CA VAL A 108 8.53 12.07 -1.02
C VAL A 108 7.76 10.91 -0.39
N VAL A 109 8.28 10.32 0.69
CA VAL A 109 7.61 9.20 1.38
C VAL A 109 6.25 9.64 1.94
N VAL A 110 6.17 10.81 2.58
CA VAL A 110 4.92 11.31 3.16
C VAL A 110 3.88 11.59 2.07
N LEU A 111 4.22 12.33 1.01
CA LEU A 111 3.28 12.69 -0.04
C LEU A 111 2.77 11.47 -0.81
N LEU A 112 3.67 10.54 -1.14
CA LEU A 112 3.30 9.33 -1.89
C LEU A 112 2.37 8.41 -1.07
N ASN A 113 2.69 8.15 0.20
CA ASN A 113 1.84 7.30 1.04
C ASN A 113 0.52 7.98 1.42
N ALA A 114 0.51 9.30 1.63
CA ALA A 114 -0.73 10.05 1.81
C ALA A 114 -1.61 9.96 0.56
N GLY A 115 -1.03 10.10 -0.62
CA GLY A 115 -1.73 9.94 -1.90
C GLY A 115 -2.34 8.55 -2.06
N VAL A 116 -1.57 7.48 -1.80
CA VAL A 116 -2.07 6.10 -1.86
C VAL A 116 -3.20 5.86 -0.85
N ALA A 117 -3.05 6.31 0.39
CA ALA A 117 -4.08 6.14 1.42
C ALA A 117 -5.39 6.84 1.01
N VAL A 118 -5.31 8.11 0.62
CA VAL A 118 -6.47 8.90 0.18
C VAL A 118 -7.12 8.30 -1.06
N ALA A 119 -6.34 7.94 -2.08
CA ALA A 119 -6.86 7.34 -3.30
C ALA A 119 -7.56 6.00 -3.04
N SER A 120 -6.99 5.16 -2.17
CA SER A 120 -7.57 3.86 -1.80
C SER A 120 -8.91 4.01 -1.09
N ILE A 121 -8.99 4.94 -0.13
CA ILE A 121 -10.24 5.25 0.59
C ILE A 121 -11.28 5.83 -0.38
N ALA A 122 -10.87 6.77 -1.25
CA ALA A 122 -11.75 7.41 -2.21
C ALA A 122 -12.34 6.41 -3.21
N VAL A 123 -11.52 5.53 -3.80
CA VAL A 123 -11.99 4.52 -4.75
C VAL A 123 -12.85 3.46 -4.07
N LEU A 124 -12.52 3.06 -2.84
CA LEU A 124 -13.35 2.16 -2.05
C LEU A 124 -14.74 2.77 -1.78
N ALA A 125 -14.78 4.03 -1.32
CA ALA A 125 -16.03 4.73 -1.03
C ALA A 125 -16.86 4.95 -2.29
N TRP A 126 -16.23 5.43 -3.37
CA TRP A 126 -16.88 5.63 -4.67
C TRP A 126 -17.41 4.33 -5.26
N GLY A 127 -16.60 3.27 -5.29
CA GLY A 127 -17.03 1.95 -5.78
C GLY A 127 -18.18 1.37 -4.96
N SER A 128 -18.15 1.54 -3.64
CA SER A 128 -19.24 1.10 -2.75
C SER A 128 -20.53 1.90 -2.98
N ALA A 129 -20.43 3.20 -3.22
CA ALA A 129 -21.57 4.04 -3.56
C ALA A 129 -22.19 3.65 -4.92
N LEU A 130 -21.34 3.40 -5.92
CA LEU A 130 -21.76 2.94 -7.25
C LEU A 130 -22.54 1.60 -7.17
N LEU A 131 -22.01 0.63 -6.43
CA LEU A 131 -22.67 -0.66 -6.18
C LEU A 131 -24.04 -0.52 -5.50
N SER A 132 -24.20 0.46 -4.61
CA SER A 132 -25.47 0.72 -3.94
C SER A 132 -26.54 1.27 -4.89
N GLN A 133 -26.13 1.96 -5.95
CA GLN A 133 -27.00 2.51 -6.98
C GLN A 133 -27.38 1.46 -8.04
N GLU A 134 -26.43 0.62 -8.46
CA GLU A 134 -26.61 -0.41 -9.50
C GLU A 134 -27.42 -1.65 -9.06
N LYS A 135 -28.38 -1.52 -8.13
CA LYS A 135 -29.07 -2.68 -7.54
C LYS A 135 -29.81 -3.51 -8.60
N TRP A 136 -29.23 -4.68 -8.88
CA TRP A 136 -29.87 -5.78 -9.59
C TRP A 136 -30.92 -6.41 -8.66
N LYS A 137 -32.21 -6.17 -8.94
CA LYS A 137 -33.35 -6.57 -8.11
C LYS A 137 -34.00 -7.88 -8.57
N SER A 138 -33.94 -8.19 -9.85
CA SER A 138 -34.56 -9.38 -10.44
C SER A 138 -33.73 -9.97 -11.58
N GLY A 139 -33.93 -11.26 -11.91
CA GLY A 139 -33.31 -11.87 -13.10
C GLY A 139 -33.61 -11.12 -14.40
N ALA A 140 -34.74 -10.41 -14.49
CA ALA A 140 -35.07 -9.58 -15.64
C ALA A 140 -34.13 -8.37 -15.82
N ASP A 141 -33.48 -7.89 -14.76
CA ASP A 141 -32.51 -6.80 -14.84
C ASP A 141 -31.18 -7.24 -15.49
N ALA A 142 -31.01 -8.54 -15.76
CA ALA A 142 -29.91 -9.06 -16.57
C ALA A 142 -30.00 -8.56 -18.01
N PHE A 143 -31.22 -8.37 -18.51
CA PHE A 143 -31.52 -8.05 -19.90
C PHE A 143 -31.62 -6.55 -20.16
N GLN A 144 -31.44 -5.72 -19.13
CA GLN A 144 -31.43 -4.27 -19.29
C GLN A 144 -30.08 -3.82 -19.86
N ASP A 145 -30.11 -2.92 -20.84
CA ASP A 145 -28.95 -2.51 -21.64
C ASP A 145 -27.98 -1.54 -20.90
N GLU A 146 -27.97 -1.61 -19.56
CA GLU A 146 -27.21 -0.73 -18.69
C GLU A 146 -25.79 -1.25 -18.43
N ARG A 147 -24.82 -0.33 -18.38
CA ARG A 147 -23.43 -0.66 -18.06
C ARG A 147 -23.28 -0.82 -16.55
N LYS A 148 -23.13 -2.06 -16.08
CA LYS A 148 -22.91 -2.35 -14.65
C LYS A 148 -21.46 -2.72 -14.39
N SER A 149 -21.03 -2.56 -13.15
CA SER A 149 -19.69 -2.99 -12.73
C SER A 149 -19.55 -4.52 -12.81
N ARG A 150 -18.32 -5.01 -12.96
CA ARG A 150 -18.04 -6.46 -13.00
C ARG A 150 -18.49 -7.18 -11.72
N GLU A 151 -18.28 -6.55 -10.56
CA GLU A 151 -18.73 -7.05 -9.26
C GLU A 151 -20.26 -7.16 -9.24
N THR A 152 -20.97 -6.12 -9.67
CA THR A 152 -22.45 -6.13 -9.78
C THR A 152 -22.92 -7.28 -10.66
N PHE A 153 -22.25 -7.50 -11.81
CA PHE A 153 -22.62 -8.59 -12.71
C PHE A 153 -22.44 -9.97 -12.09
N MET A 154 -21.25 -10.28 -11.60
CA MET A 154 -20.95 -11.59 -11.02
C MET A 154 -21.83 -11.88 -9.79
N CYS A 155 -22.04 -10.89 -8.93
CA CYS A 155 -22.85 -11.06 -7.74
C CYS A 155 -24.35 -11.13 -8.05
N GLY A 156 -24.81 -10.45 -9.11
CA GLY A 156 -26.17 -10.58 -9.63
C GLY A 156 -26.43 -12.00 -10.15
N ILE A 157 -25.53 -12.53 -10.99
CA ILE A 157 -25.63 -13.89 -11.52
C ILE A 157 -25.60 -14.91 -10.38
N ALA A 158 -24.66 -14.79 -9.44
CA ALA A 158 -24.57 -15.69 -8.29
C ALA A 158 -25.85 -15.73 -7.43
N LYS A 159 -26.61 -14.62 -7.39
CA LYS A 159 -27.83 -14.50 -6.60
C LYS A 159 -29.06 -15.01 -7.34
N PHE A 160 -29.23 -14.66 -8.62
CA PHE A 160 -30.44 -14.94 -9.39
C PHE A 160 -30.35 -16.20 -10.26
N TYR A 161 -29.13 -16.66 -10.56
CA TYR A 161 -28.85 -17.85 -11.35
C TYR A 161 -27.91 -18.79 -10.56
N PRO A 162 -28.36 -19.34 -9.41
CA PRO A 162 -27.51 -20.13 -8.52
C PRO A 162 -27.03 -21.46 -9.13
N SER A 163 -27.62 -21.90 -10.26
CA SER A 163 -27.14 -23.04 -11.05
C SER A 163 -25.77 -22.81 -11.68
N GLU A 164 -25.37 -21.55 -11.84
CA GLU A 164 -24.09 -21.15 -12.40
C GLU A 164 -22.98 -21.24 -11.33
N GLY A 165 -22.38 -22.43 -11.21
CA GLY A 165 -21.39 -22.74 -10.17
C GLY A 165 -20.16 -21.81 -10.14
N TRP A 166 -19.82 -21.17 -11.25
CA TRP A 166 -18.69 -20.24 -11.38
C TRP A 166 -18.99 -18.83 -10.81
N ALA A 167 -20.26 -18.42 -10.78
CA ALA A 167 -20.63 -17.03 -10.48
C ALA A 167 -20.37 -16.66 -9.02
N ARG A 168 -20.61 -17.60 -8.09
CA ARG A 168 -20.39 -17.42 -6.65
C ARG A 168 -18.91 -17.17 -6.29
N PRO A 169 -17.94 -18.01 -6.71
CA PRO A 169 -16.53 -17.71 -6.47
C PRO A 169 -16.08 -16.45 -7.22
N ALA A 170 -16.57 -16.19 -8.44
CA ALA A 170 -16.23 -14.98 -9.18
C ALA A 170 -16.68 -13.69 -8.45
N CYS A 171 -17.90 -13.67 -7.90
CA CYS A 171 -18.39 -12.58 -7.05
C CYS A 171 -17.52 -12.41 -5.80
N GLY A 172 -17.15 -13.51 -5.13
CA GLY A 172 -16.26 -13.48 -3.97
C GLY A 172 -14.89 -12.88 -4.29
N VAL A 173 -14.28 -13.24 -5.43
CA VAL A 173 -13.02 -12.67 -5.89
C VAL A 173 -13.16 -11.17 -6.20
N ALA A 174 -14.24 -10.76 -6.85
CA ALA A 174 -14.48 -9.35 -7.17
C ALA A 174 -14.71 -8.49 -5.91
N GLN A 175 -15.43 -9.02 -4.91
CA GLN A 175 -15.57 -8.36 -3.62
C GLN A 175 -14.23 -8.28 -2.88
N ALA A 176 -13.45 -9.37 -2.90
CA ALA A 176 -12.15 -9.42 -2.26
C ALA A 176 -11.18 -8.38 -2.85
N THR A 177 -11.15 -8.18 -4.17
CA THR A 177 -10.29 -7.14 -4.78
C THR A 177 -10.64 -5.74 -4.29
N ARG A 178 -11.93 -5.42 -4.16
CA ARG A 178 -12.38 -4.14 -3.59
C ARG A 178 -11.97 -4.01 -2.12
N PHE A 179 -12.19 -5.05 -1.30
CA PHE A 179 -11.85 -5.00 0.11
C PHE A 179 -10.34 -4.99 0.39
N LEU A 180 -9.50 -5.45 -0.53
CA LEU A 180 -8.04 -5.31 -0.43
C LEU A 180 -7.55 -3.86 -0.45
N LEU A 181 -8.37 -2.90 -0.88
CA LEU A 181 -8.06 -1.47 -0.73
C LEU A 181 -7.94 -1.05 0.74
N ILE A 182 -8.64 -1.74 1.66
CA ILE A 182 -8.59 -1.45 3.11
C ILE A 182 -7.18 -1.75 3.69
N PRO A 183 -6.66 -3.00 3.64
CA PRO A 183 -5.33 -3.27 4.17
C PRO A 183 -4.23 -2.49 3.43
N LEU A 184 -4.43 -2.17 2.15
CA LEU A 184 -3.51 -1.35 1.37
C LEU A 184 -3.48 0.11 1.88
N ALA A 185 -4.64 0.70 2.18
CA ALA A 185 -4.71 2.01 2.84
C ALA A 185 -4.09 2.00 4.24
N LEU A 186 -4.36 0.96 5.04
CA LEU A 186 -3.78 0.80 6.37
C LEU A 186 -2.25 0.69 6.33
N ALA A 187 -1.69 -0.08 5.39
CA ALA A 187 -0.25 -0.21 5.22
C ALA A 187 0.41 1.12 4.81
N ALA A 188 -0.25 1.92 3.97
CA ALA A 188 0.19 3.28 3.64
C ALA A 188 0.17 4.21 4.88
N VAL A 189 -0.90 4.16 5.69
CA VAL A 189 -0.99 4.92 6.96
C VAL A 189 0.09 4.49 7.96
N LEU A 190 0.37 3.19 8.08
CA LEU A 190 1.46 2.69 8.91
C LEU A 190 2.83 3.17 8.42
N THR A 191 3.01 3.31 7.11
CA THR A 191 4.23 3.87 6.51
C THR A 191 4.36 5.36 6.85
N LEU A 192 3.25 6.13 6.82
CA LEU A 192 3.22 7.51 7.30
C LEU A 192 3.58 7.62 8.77
N TRP A 193 3.08 6.72 9.61
CA TRP A 193 3.45 6.66 11.02
C TRP A 193 4.95 6.42 11.17
N ALA A 194 5.50 5.42 10.48
CA ALA A 194 6.93 5.11 10.51
C ALA A 194 7.80 6.31 10.10
N ALA A 195 7.40 7.00 9.01
CA ALA A 195 8.04 8.24 8.59
C ALA A 195 7.91 9.34 9.66
N GLY A 196 6.75 9.47 10.30
CA GLY A 196 6.51 10.43 11.38
C GLY A 196 7.42 10.22 12.59
N VAL A 197 7.70 8.96 12.96
CA VAL A 197 8.68 8.63 14.02
C VAL A 197 10.08 9.09 13.63
N LEU A 198 10.52 8.80 12.39
CA LEU A 198 11.84 9.21 11.88
C LEU A 198 11.99 10.74 11.78
N VAL A 199 10.91 11.45 11.44
CA VAL A 199 10.86 12.90 11.40
C VAL A 199 10.88 13.48 12.82
N ARG A 200 10.14 12.89 13.77
CA ARG A 200 10.12 13.30 15.18
C ARG A 200 11.51 13.24 15.80
N ASP A 201 12.26 12.17 15.55
CA ASP A 201 13.63 12.02 16.04
C ASP A 201 14.57 13.13 15.55
N ARG A 202 14.30 13.70 14.37
CA ARG A 202 15.10 14.76 13.75
C ARG A 202 14.70 16.19 14.13
N GLY A 203 13.67 16.36 14.95
CA GLY A 203 13.14 17.67 15.35
C GLY A 203 11.69 17.92 14.91
N GLY A 204 11.00 16.90 14.41
CA GLY A 204 9.56 16.93 14.12
C GLY A 204 9.19 17.76 12.89
N ALA A 205 7.94 18.24 12.87
CA ALA A 205 7.38 18.99 11.74
C ALA A 205 8.16 20.28 11.45
N LYS A 206 8.72 20.95 12.46
CA LYS A 206 9.57 22.13 12.29
C LYS A 206 10.81 21.82 11.45
N TRP A 207 11.44 20.66 11.67
CA TRP A 207 12.60 20.24 10.86
C TRP A 207 12.19 19.95 9.42
N LEU A 208 11.05 19.29 9.22
CA LEU A 208 10.51 18.97 7.89
C LEU A 208 10.23 20.24 7.07
N ALA A 209 9.73 21.29 7.73
CA ALA A 209 9.40 22.59 7.13
C ALA A 209 10.61 23.52 6.93
N GLY A 210 11.84 23.06 7.18
CA GLY A 210 13.06 23.83 6.92
C GLY A 210 13.80 24.30 8.18
N GLY A 211 13.21 24.18 9.37
CA GLY A 211 13.82 24.58 10.63
C GLY A 211 15.04 23.75 11.04
N LYS A 212 15.89 24.29 11.91
CA LYS A 212 17.06 23.58 12.44
C LYS A 212 16.63 22.29 13.15
N GLY A 213 17.21 21.17 12.74
CA GLY A 213 16.92 19.87 13.33
C GLY A 213 17.59 19.70 14.69
N ARG A 214 17.20 18.66 15.43
CA ARG A 214 17.79 18.32 16.73
C ARG A 214 19.31 18.12 16.67
N TYR A 215 19.80 17.72 15.49
CA TYR A 215 21.22 17.51 15.20
C TYR A 215 21.87 18.64 14.38
N GLY A 216 21.13 19.72 14.08
CA GLY A 216 21.63 20.82 13.26
C GLY A 216 22.72 21.69 13.93
N ALA A 217 23.00 21.44 15.21
CA ALA A 217 24.12 22.06 15.94
C ALA A 217 25.45 21.30 15.75
N PHE A 218 25.42 20.10 15.17
CA PHE A 218 26.60 19.25 14.99
C PHE A 218 26.91 19.09 13.49
N PRO A 219 28.03 19.64 13.00
CA PRO A 219 28.46 19.48 11.62
C PRO A 219 28.71 18.02 11.20
N SER A 220 29.01 17.12 12.14
CA SER A 220 29.18 15.68 11.87
C SER A 220 28.84 14.79 13.07
N THR A 221 28.54 13.51 12.84
CA THR A 221 28.33 12.49 13.90
C THR A 221 29.58 12.25 14.74
N ILE A 222 30.77 12.46 14.17
CA ILE A 222 32.06 12.36 14.86
C ILE A 222 32.13 13.36 16.03
N GLU A 223 31.54 14.55 15.87
CA GLU A 223 31.50 15.56 16.93
C GLU A 223 30.49 15.25 18.04
N MET A 224 29.47 14.41 17.79
CA MET A 224 28.58 13.93 18.86
C MET A 224 29.26 12.89 19.75
N GLU A 225 30.15 12.07 19.18
CA GLU A 225 30.89 11.06 19.94
C GLU A 225 32.01 11.69 20.77
N LEU A 226 32.64 12.76 20.27
CA LEU A 226 33.62 13.57 21.01
C LEU A 226 33.04 14.33 22.21
N GLN A 227 31.73 14.61 22.25
CA GLN A 227 31.09 15.28 23.38
C GLN A 227 30.64 14.35 24.52
N HIS A 228 30.73 13.03 24.34
CA HIS A 228 30.75 12.13 25.49
C HIS A 228 32.21 11.98 25.91
N PRO A 229 32.69 12.70 26.96
CA PRO A 229 34.02 12.43 27.46
C PRO A 229 34.05 10.95 27.83
N ALA A 230 34.94 10.20 27.20
CA ALA A 230 35.26 8.85 27.60
C ALA A 230 35.43 8.87 29.12
N ALA A 231 34.55 8.15 29.83
CA ALA A 231 34.66 8.01 31.27
C ALA A 231 36.12 7.65 31.58
N PRO A 232 36.80 8.39 32.47
CA PRO A 232 38.23 8.17 32.69
C PRO A 232 38.41 6.72 33.11
N LYS A 233 39.11 5.94 32.26
CA LYS A 233 39.67 4.66 32.66
C LYS A 233 40.58 4.97 33.83
N ASN A 234 40.11 4.62 35.03
CA ASN A 234 40.83 4.77 36.28
C ASN A 234 42.06 3.86 36.20
N ASN A 235 43.15 4.35 35.61
CA ASN A 235 44.46 3.73 35.67
C ASN A 235 45.05 3.99 37.05
N SER A 236 44.42 3.43 38.08
CA SER A 236 45.00 3.32 39.42
C SER A 236 45.89 2.09 39.45
N HIS A 237 47.09 2.19 38.87
CA HIS A 237 48.25 1.39 39.28
C HIS A 237 49.52 2.15 38.87
N VAL A 238 49.76 3.25 39.59
CA VAL A 238 51.07 3.89 39.66
C VAL A 238 51.80 3.31 40.87
N ASN A 239 52.85 2.56 40.54
CA ASN A 239 54.12 2.31 41.25
C ASN A 239 54.12 1.90 42.72
N GLU A 240 54.86 0.82 43.00
CA GLU A 240 56.13 0.93 43.74
C GLU A 240 56.99 -0.33 43.53
N ARG A 241 58.10 -0.21 42.78
CA ARG A 241 59.29 -1.04 42.98
C ARG A 241 60.36 -0.13 43.59
N PRO A 242 60.92 -0.44 44.76
CA PRO A 242 62.18 0.16 45.16
C PRO A 242 63.34 -0.60 44.52
N ALA A 243 64.27 0.15 43.96
CA ALA A 243 65.60 -0.31 43.58
C ALA A 243 66.64 0.30 44.53
N PHE A 244 67.78 -0.40 44.61
CA PHE A 244 69.02 -0.17 45.37
C PHE A 244 69.00 -0.70 46.81
N ARG A 245 69.99 -1.50 47.26
CA ARG A 245 71.41 -1.56 46.88
C ARG A 245 71.97 -2.96 47.13
#